data_AF-A0A6V7IX98-F1
#
_entry.id   AF-A0A6V7IX98-F1
#
_cell.length_a   1.000
_cell.length_b   1.000
_cell.length_c   1.000
_cell.angle_alpha   90.00
_cell.angle_beta   90.00
_cell.angle_gamma   90.00
#
_symmetry.space_group_name_H-M   'P 1'
#
loop_
_entity.id
_entity.type
_entity.pdbx_description
1 polymer ?
#
loop_
_entity_poly.entity_id
_entity_poly.type
_entity_poly.pdbx_seq_one_letter_code
_entity_poly.pdbx_strand_id
1 'polypeptide(L)' 'NVQIVNFSTSWNNGLAFCALLHHFRPEAFDYNTLKPENRKANFELAFTKA' A
#
# COMPACT_ATOMS: atom_id res chain seq x y z
N ASN A 1 3.78 7.76 -6.81
CA ASN A 1 5.12 7.14 -6.93
C ASN A 1 5.63 6.85 -5.52
N VAL A 2 5.81 5.57 -5.14
CA VAL A 2 6.32 5.18 -3.82
C VAL A 2 7.79 4.79 -3.98
N GLN A 3 8.68 5.51 -3.29
CA GLN A 3 10.09 5.16 -3.26
C GLN A 3 10.40 4.32 -2.02
N ILE A 4 10.87 3.10 -2.26
CA ILE A 4 11.30 2.17 -1.22
C ILE A 4 12.82 2.15 -1.19
N VAL A 5 13.38 2.68 -0.10
CA VAL A 5 14.84 2.77 0.11
C VAL A 5 15.31 1.95 1.31
N ASN A 6 14.38 1.43 2.11
CA ASN A 6 14.65 0.56 3.25
C ASN A 6 13.47 -0.38 3.52
N PHE A 7 13.66 -1.32 4.46
CA PHE A 7 12.63 -2.26 4.92
C PHE A 7 11.93 -1.81 6.22
N SER A 8 11.99 -0.52 6.55
CA SER A 8 11.37 0.02 7.76
C SER A 8 10.47 1.23 7.45
N THR A 9 11.04 2.44 7.43
CA THR A 9 10.28 3.68 7.29
C THR A 9 9.58 3.82 5.95
N SER A 10 10.16 3.28 4.87
CA SER A 10 9.53 3.26 3.54
C SER A 10 8.22 2.47 3.50
N TRP A 11 7.99 1.58 4.47
CA TRP A 11 6.81 0.71 4.53
C TRP A 11 5.81 1.16 5.59
N ASN A 12 6.15 2.15 6.43
CA ASN A 12 5.38 2.45 7.63
C ASN A 12 3.97 2.97 7.34
N ASN A 13 3.69 3.43 6.12
CA ASN A 13 2.44 4.05 5.72
C ASN A 13 1.48 3.11 4.96
N GLY A 14 1.87 1.85 4.77
CA GLY A 14 1.06 0.83 4.09
C GLY A 14 1.00 0.95 2.56
N LEU A 15 1.38 2.08 1.97
CA LEU A 15 1.30 2.28 0.51
C LEU A 15 2.24 1.36 -0.29
N ALA A 16 3.36 0.97 0.31
CA ALA A 16 4.28 0.00 -0.29
C ALA A 16 3.62 -1.38 -0.47
N PHE A 17 2.88 -1.85 0.53
CA PHE A 17 2.13 -3.11 0.44
C PHE A 17 0.98 -3.00 -0.57
N CYS A 18 0.22 -1.90 -0.53
CA CYS A 18 -0.82 -1.65 -1.51
C CYS A 18 -0.26 -1.59 -2.95
N ALA A 19 0.92 -1.00 -3.15
CA ALA A 19 1.54 -0.88 -4.47
C ALA A 19 1.95 -2.26 -5.01
N LEU A 20 2.53 -3.11 -4.16
CA LEU A 20 2.86 -4.48 -4.53
C LEU A 20 1.60 -5.28 -4.89
N LEU A 21 0.56 -5.20 -4.06
CA LEU A 21 -0.66 -5.95 -4.30
C LEU A 21 -1.36 -5.48 -5.59
N HIS A 22 -1.41 -4.17 -5.84
CA HIS A 22 -1.97 -3.60 -7.08
C HIS A 22 -1.13 -3.98 -8.32
N HIS A 23 0.20 -4.16 -8.18
CA HIS A 23 1.03 -4.64 -9.29
C HIS A 23 0.66 -6.06 -9.72
N PHE A 24 0.34 -6.95 -8.78
CA PHE A 24 -0.03 -8.33 -9.07
C PHE A 24 -1.54 -8.53 -9.32
N ARG A 25 -2.39 -7.67 -8.74
CA ARG A 25 -3.86 -7.71 -8.81
C ARG A 25 -4.42 -6.27 -8.89
N PRO A 26 -4.32 -5.61 -10.05
CA PRO A 26 -4.77 -4.23 -10.21
C PRO A 26 -6.28 -4.05 -9.94
N GLU A 27 -7.07 -5.10 -10.11
CA GLU A 27 -8.52 -5.14 -9.87
C GLU A 27 -8.93 -5.25 -8.38
N ALA A 28 -8.00 -5.47 -7.46
CA ALA A 28 -8.33 -5.70 -6.05
C ALA A 28 -8.90 -4.46 -5.34
N PHE A 29 -8.42 -3.26 -5.70
CA PHE A 29 -8.83 -1.96 -5.17
C PHE A 29 -8.23 -0.81 -5.98
N ASP A 30 -8.82 0.39 -5.87
CA ASP A 30 -8.31 1.60 -6.52
C ASP A 30 -7.14 2.22 -5.74
N TYR A 31 -5.92 1.90 -6.18
CA TYR A 31 -4.70 2.41 -5.59
C TYR A 31 -4.60 3.94 -5.61
N ASN A 32 -5.17 4.62 -6.63
CA ASN A 32 -5.04 6.07 -6.78
C ASN A 32 -5.82 6.87 -5.73
N THR A 33 -6.77 6.21 -5.05
CA THR A 33 -7.54 6.82 -3.96
C THR A 33 -6.80 6.79 -2.62
N LEU A 34 -5.72 6.00 -2.51
CA LEU A 34 -5.00 5.80 -1.26
C LEU A 34 -4.12 6.99 -0.92
N LYS A 35 -4.10 7.31 0.37
CA LYS A 35 -3.39 8.48 0.91
C LYS A 35 -2.42 8.04 2.01
N PRO A 36 -1.17 8.54 2.03
CA PRO A 36 -0.16 8.12 3.00
C PRO A 36 -0.52 8.47 4.45
N GLU A 37 -1.40 9.43 4.67
CA GLU A 37 -1.90 9.81 5.99
C GLU A 37 -2.79 8.71 6.61
N ASN A 38 -3.45 7.92 5.77
CA ASN A 38 -4.40 6.88 6.19
C ASN A 38 -3.73 5.54 6.48
N ARG A 39 -2.65 5.52 7.26
CA ARG A 39 -1.81 4.31 7.45
C ARG A 39 -2.60 3.08 7.87
N LYS A 40 -3.45 3.21 8.89
CA LYS A 40 -4.22 2.08 9.43
C LYS A 40 -5.11 1.45 8.36
N ALA A 41 -5.84 2.29 7.62
CA ALA A 41 -6.70 1.84 6.53
C ALA A 41 -5.88 1.20 5.38
N ASN A 42 -4.72 1.77 5.03
CA ASN A 42 -3.86 1.21 4.00
C ASN A 42 -3.35 -0.20 4.39
N PHE A 43 -2.94 -0.38 5.65
CA PHE A 43 -2.54 -1.70 6.15
C PHE A 43 -3.70 -2.68 6.19
N GLU A 44 -4.84 -2.28 6.74
CA GLU A 44 -6.04 -3.14 6.79
C GLU A 44 -6.45 -3.57 5.38
N LEU A 45 -6.47 -2.64 4.42
CA LEU A 45 -6.79 -2.94 3.03
C LEU A 45 -5.77 -3.92 2.43
N ALA A 46 -4.47 -3.63 2.57
CA ALA A 46 -3.41 -4.46 2.01
C ALA A 46 -3.46 -5.89 2.56
N PHE A 47 -3.64 -6.07 3.87
CA PHE A 47 -3.64 -7.40 4.50
C PHE A 47 -4.97 -8.15 4.37
N THR A 48 -6.10 -7.44 4.22
CA THR A 48 -7.40 -8.09 3.95
C THR A 48 -7.51 -8.57 2.51
N LYS A 49 -6.79 -7.93 1.59
CA LYS A 49 -6.85 -8.21 0.14
C LYS A 49 -5.64 -8.99 -0.38
N ALA A 50 -4.61 -9.22 0.44
CA ALA A 50 -3.48 -10.10 0.14
C ALA A 50 -3.95 -11.56 0.00
#